data_AF-A8FY53-F1
#
_entry.id   AF-A8FY53-F1
#
_cell.length_a   1.000
_cell.length_b   1.000
_cell.length_c   1.000
_cell.angle_alpha   90.00
_cell.angle_beta   90.00
_cell.angle_gamma   90.00
#
_symmetry.space_group_name_H-M   'P 1'
#
loop_
_entity.id
_entity.type
_entity.pdbx_description
1 polymer ?
#
loop_
_entity_poly.entity_id
_entity_poly.type
_entity_poly.pdbx_seq_one_letter_code
_entity_poly.pdbx_strand_id
1 'polypeptide(L)'
;MMTDFLLIVALVVIAAFFWQLRQMAELSRVFAERECQKQKVQLLAIAMESARPSIGGSSGLTWKAKYILEFSTDGINQFRAHIWMHGKKIQKVQWPIFPEPEWLEAPEARGSVGGSCGSRGSCNSGKCK
;
A
#
# COMPACT_ATOMS: atom_id res chain seq x y z
N MET A 1 10.01 -19.19 -36.42
CA MET A 1 11.09 -19.67 -35.51
C MET A 1 11.61 -18.55 -34.62
N MET A 2 12.36 -17.54 -35.13
CA MET A 2 12.89 -16.45 -34.29
C MET A 2 11.82 -15.45 -33.82
N THR A 3 10.80 -15.19 -34.64
CA THR A 3 9.67 -14.31 -34.31
C THR A 3 8.85 -14.84 -33.13
N ASP A 4 8.60 -16.14 -33.10
CA ASP A 4 7.81 -16.79 -32.05
C ASP A 4 8.52 -16.67 -30.69
N PHE A 5 9.85 -16.83 -30.68
CA PHE A 5 10.66 -16.60 -29.49
C PHE A 5 10.60 -15.15 -29.01
N LEU A 6 10.73 -14.17 -29.92
CA LEU A 6 10.65 -12.75 -29.56
C LEU A 6 9.28 -12.38 -28.98
N LEU A 7 8.19 -12.94 -29.50
CA LEU A 7 6.84 -12.73 -28.97
C LEU A 7 6.69 -13.27 -27.55
N ILE A 8 7.23 -14.46 -27.28
CA ILE A 8 7.22 -15.06 -25.95
C ILE A 8 8.02 -14.21 -24.97
N VAL A 9 9.22 -13.77 -25.36
CA VAL A 9 10.07 -12.90 -24.52
C VAL A 9 9.35 -11.58 -24.22
N ALA A 10 8.72 -10.96 -25.22
CA ALA A 10 7.96 -9.72 -25.02
C ALA A 10 6.81 -9.92 -24.02
N LEU A 11 6.07 -11.02 -24.12
CA LEU A 11 4.99 -11.35 -23.19
C LEU A 11 5.51 -11.52 -21.76
N VAL A 12 6.60 -12.27 -21.58
CA VAL A 12 7.23 -12.47 -20.26
C VAL A 12 7.68 -11.14 -19.66
N VAL A 13 8.25 -10.24 -20.46
CA VAL A 13 8.67 -8.91 -20.01
C VAL A 13 7.47 -8.08 -19.55
N ILE A 14 6.38 -8.06 -20.32
CA ILE A 14 5.15 -7.34 -19.94
C ILE A 14 4.56 -7.92 -18.65
N ALA A 15 4.51 -9.24 -18.51
CA ALA A 15 4.03 -9.91 -17.31
C ALA A 15 4.90 -9.57 -16.08
N ALA A 16 6.22 -9.57 -16.24
CA ALA A 16 7.16 -9.19 -15.18
C ALA A 16 6.97 -7.72 -14.74
N PHE A 17 6.76 -6.81 -15.70
CA PHE A 17 6.46 -5.41 -15.41
C PHE A 17 5.15 -5.25 -14.65
N PHE A 18 4.09 -5.92 -15.08
CA PHE A 18 2.81 -5.89 -14.39
C PHE A 18 2.93 -6.41 -12.95
N TRP A 19 3.67 -7.51 -12.76
CA TRP A 19 3.94 -8.06 -11.44
C TRP A 19 4.70 -7.10 -10.53
N GLN A 20 5.69 -6.38 -11.09
CA GLN A 20 6.44 -5.36 -10.37
C GLN A 20 5.54 -4.20 -9.90
N LEU A 21 4.64 -3.71 -10.76
CA LEU A 21 3.65 -2.69 -10.39
C LEU A 21 2.71 -3.17 -9.27
N ARG A 22 2.28 -4.44 -9.36
CA ARG A 22 1.40 -5.03 -8.35
C ARG A 22 2.08 -5.10 -6.97
N GLN A 23 3.32 -5.57 -6.94
CA GLN A 23 4.13 -5.58 -5.71
C GLN A 23 4.33 -4.18 -5.12
N MET A 24 4.53 -3.17 -5.97
CA MET A 24 4.65 -1.77 -5.53
C MET A 24 3.36 -1.26 -4.90
N ALA A 25 2.20 -1.59 -5.48
CA ALA A 25 0.91 -1.20 -4.92
C ALA A 25 0.70 -1.80 -3.52
N GLU A 26 1.04 -3.07 -3.31
CA GLU A 26 0.93 -3.74 -2.01
C GLU A 26 1.88 -3.13 -0.97
N LEU A 27 3.15 -2.88 -1.34
CA LEU A 27 4.11 -2.21 -0.47
C LEU A 27 3.65 -0.80 -0.09
N SER A 28 3.12 -0.04 -1.05
CA SER A 28 2.61 1.31 -0.80
C SER A 28 1.47 1.30 0.21
N ARG A 29 0.58 0.30 0.14
CA ARG A 29 -0.55 0.14 1.05
C ARG A 29 -0.10 -0.20 2.47
N VAL A 30 0.78 -1.19 2.62
CA VAL A 30 1.32 -1.55 3.93
C VAL A 30 2.08 -0.39 4.56
N PHE A 31 2.82 0.38 3.75
CA PHE A 31 3.52 1.56 4.22
C PHE A 31 2.55 2.67 4.63
N ALA A 32 1.52 2.95 3.82
CA ALA A 32 0.46 3.90 4.13
C ALA A 32 -0.24 3.59 5.45
N GLU A 33 -0.65 2.34 5.66
CA GLU A 33 -1.28 1.89 6.90
C GLU A 33 -0.37 2.16 8.10
N ARG A 34 0.93 1.84 8.01
CA ARG A 34 1.89 2.10 9.09
C ARG A 34 2.07 3.59 9.38
N GLU A 35 2.16 4.42 8.35
CA GLU A 35 2.33 5.87 8.53
C GLU A 35 1.07 6.53 9.11
N CYS A 36 -0.11 6.10 8.67
CA CYS A 36 -1.38 6.56 9.25
C CYS A 36 -1.50 6.17 10.73
N GLN A 37 -1.09 4.95 11.10
CA GLN A 37 -1.07 4.51 12.50
C GLN A 37 -0.13 5.36 13.36
N LYS A 38 1.06 5.73 12.85
CA LYS A 38 2.00 6.61 13.58
C LYS A 38 1.42 8.00 13.84
N GLN A 39 0.69 8.54 12.88
CA GLN A 39 0.06 9.85 12.98
C GLN A 39 -1.30 9.80 13.67
N LYS A 40 -1.75 8.60 14.06
CA LYS A 40 -3.09 8.35 14.58
C LYS A 40 -4.16 8.93 13.67
N VAL A 41 -4.08 8.71 12.36
CA VAL A 41 -5.10 9.12 11.39
C VAL A 41 -5.73 7.90 10.73
N GLN A 42 -6.96 8.03 10.24
CA GLN A 42 -7.64 6.95 9.54
C GLN A 42 -7.23 6.94 8.07
N LEU A 43 -6.72 5.80 7.59
CA LEU A 43 -6.49 5.59 6.16
C LEU A 43 -7.83 5.35 5.46
N LEU A 44 -8.17 6.19 4.47
CA LEU A 44 -9.34 6.02 3.64
C LEU A 44 -9.01 5.17 2.40
N ALA A 45 -8.03 5.64 1.61
CA ALA A 45 -7.67 5.03 0.35
C ALA A 45 -6.22 5.29 -0.02
N ILE A 46 -5.67 4.42 -0.86
CA ILE A 46 -4.39 4.65 -1.53
C ILE A 46 -4.55 4.35 -3.01
N ALA A 47 -4.18 5.32 -3.85
CA ALA A 47 -4.26 5.21 -5.29
C ALA A 47 -2.92 5.53 -5.93
N MET A 48 -2.58 4.80 -6.99
CA MET A 48 -1.45 5.13 -7.84
C MET A 48 -1.85 6.26 -8.79
N GLU A 49 -1.17 7.40 -8.72
CA GLU A 49 -1.43 8.56 -9.58
C GLU A 49 -0.65 8.47 -10.89
N SER A 50 0.61 8.04 -10.80
CA SER A 50 1.44 7.85 -11.99
C SER A 50 2.52 6.79 -11.73
N ALA A 51 2.84 6.02 -12.78
CA ALA A 51 3.98 5.13 -12.81
C ALA A 51 4.75 5.36 -14.11
N ARG A 52 6.02 5.74 -13.99
CA ARG A 52 6.93 5.92 -15.12
C ARG A 52 8.07 4.92 -15.05
N PRO A 53 8.37 4.20 -16.14
CA PRO A 53 9.54 3.33 -16.16
C PRO A 53 10.78 4.20 -16.02
N SER A 54 11.70 3.82 -15.15
CA SER A 54 12.90 4.56 -14.83
C SER A 54 14.06 3.59 -14.68
N ILE A 55 15.21 3.98 -15.23
CA ILE A 55 16.45 3.22 -15.04
C ILE A 55 17.13 3.83 -13.82
N GLY A 56 17.25 3.05 -12.75
CA GLY A 56 17.80 3.47 -11.47
C GLY A 56 17.27 2.65 -10.30
N GLY A 57 17.97 2.69 -9.16
CA GLY A 57 17.64 1.90 -7.97
C GLY A 57 18.50 0.63 -7.85
N SER A 58 18.22 -0.23 -6.88
CA SER A 58 19.11 -1.38 -6.54
C SER A 58 19.18 -2.48 -7.60
N SER A 59 18.35 -2.46 -8.64
CA SER A 59 18.24 -3.56 -9.62
C SER A 59 18.13 -3.08 -11.08
N GLY A 60 18.57 -1.86 -11.39
CA GLY A 60 18.64 -1.35 -12.76
C GLY A 60 17.30 -0.87 -13.33
N LEU A 61 16.41 -1.78 -13.73
CA LEU A 61 15.11 -1.44 -14.33
C LEU A 61 14.03 -1.36 -13.26
N THR A 62 13.55 -0.15 -12.97
CA THR A 62 12.51 0.06 -11.95
C THR A 62 11.43 1.03 -12.40
N TRP A 63 10.49 1.32 -11.51
CA TRP A 63 9.46 2.32 -11.74
C TRP A 63 9.63 3.45 -10.74
N LYS A 64 9.46 4.67 -11.24
CA LYS A 64 9.22 5.85 -10.43
C LYS A 64 7.71 6.04 -10.38
N ALA A 65 7.13 5.82 -9.20
CA ALA A 65 5.69 5.88 -9.01
C ALA A 65 5.34 6.96 -7.97
N LYS A 66 4.23 7.66 -8.23
CA LYS A 66 3.63 8.63 -7.31
C LYS A 66 2.29 8.06 -6.87
N TYR A 67 2.08 8.00 -5.57
CA TYR A 67 0.84 7.55 -4.95
C TYR A 67 0.20 8.70 -4.21
N ILE A 68 -1.14 8.74 -4.25
CA ILE A 68 -1.95 9.62 -3.44
C ILE A 68 -2.53 8.76 -2.31
N LEU A 69 -2.28 9.19 -1.09
CA LEU A 69 -2.82 8.62 0.13
C LEU A 69 -3.92 9.55 0.62
N GLU A 70 -5.12 9.03 0.75
CA GLU A 70 -6.26 9.75 1.30
C GLU A 70 -6.49 9.30 2.75
N PHE A 71 -6.58 10.27 3.66
CA PHE A 71 -6.73 10.01 5.09
C PHE A 71 -7.68 11.02 5.73
N SER A 72 -8.16 10.69 6.93
CA SER A 72 -9.05 11.53 7.72
C SER A 72 -8.56 11.63 9.17
N THR A 73 -8.75 12.81 9.77
CA THR A 73 -8.41 13.12 11.17
C THR A 73 -9.63 13.12 12.10
N ASP A 74 -10.83 13.21 11.54
CA ASP A 74 -12.12 13.29 12.24
C ASP A 74 -13.20 12.36 11.64
N GLY A 75 -12.87 11.61 10.58
CA GLY A 75 -13.77 10.70 9.88
C GLY A 75 -14.67 11.39 8.85
N ILE A 76 -14.61 12.72 8.75
CA ILE A 76 -15.46 13.54 7.88
C ILE A 76 -14.59 14.27 6.84
N ASN A 77 -13.51 14.91 7.30
CA ASN A 77 -12.59 15.63 6.45
C ASN A 77 -11.66 14.67 5.71
N GLN A 78 -11.42 14.97 4.43
CA GLN A 78 -10.53 14.19 3.58
C GLN A 78 -9.29 15.00 3.26
N PHE A 79 -8.13 14.47 3.67
CA PHE A 79 -6.83 15.03 3.38
C PHE A 79 -6.05 14.13 2.44
N ARG A 80 -5.15 14.73 1.66
CA ARG A 80 -4.34 14.02 0.66
C ARG A 80 -2.86 14.20 0.94
N ALA A 81 -2.16 13.09 1.14
CA ALA A 81 -0.71 13.03 1.17
C ALA A 81 -0.17 12.41 -0.12
N HIS A 82 1.06 12.76 -0.47
CA HIS A 82 1.73 12.22 -1.65
C HIS A 82 2.93 11.38 -1.24
N ILE A 83 3.07 10.20 -1.86
CA ILE A 83 4.18 9.28 -1.64
C ILE A 83 4.92 9.10 -2.96
N TRP A 84 6.22 9.37 -2.93
CA TRP A 84 7.11 9.07 -4.05
C TRP A 84 7.85 7.78 -3.78
N MET A 85 7.71 6.84 -4.70
CA MET A 85 8.39 5.56 -4.67
C MET A 85 9.32 5.43 -5.87
N HIS A 86 10.41 4.69 -5.66
CA HIS A 86 11.34 4.31 -6.70
C HIS A 86 11.73 2.85 -6.51
N GLY A 87 11.28 1.99 -7.41
CA GLY A 87 11.35 0.56 -7.18
C GLY A 87 10.49 0.16 -5.97
N LYS A 88 11.02 -0.76 -5.16
CA LYS A 88 10.40 -1.23 -3.91
C LYS A 88 10.74 -0.34 -2.71
N LYS A 89 11.30 0.85 -2.93
CA LYS A 89 11.74 1.78 -1.88
C LYS A 89 10.90 3.06 -1.91
N ILE A 90 10.42 3.49 -0.75
CA ILE A 90 9.83 4.81 -0.58
C ILE A 90 10.95 5.84 -0.52
N GLN A 91 10.88 6.88 -1.34
CA GLN A 91 11.86 7.97 -1.35
C GLN A 91 11.43 9.13 -0.45
N LYS A 92 10.16 9.51 -0.52
CA LYS A 92 9.64 10.68 0.20
C LYS A 92 8.15 10.52 0.44
N VAL A 93 7.70 11.05 1.57
CA VAL A 93 6.28 11.28 1.86
C VAL A 93 6.11 12.77 2.10
N GLN A 94 5.12 13.37 1.46
CA GLN A 94 4.72 14.76 1.70
C GLN A 94 3.34 14.73 2.33
N TRP A 95 3.31 15.07 3.61
CA TRP A 95 2.09 15.30 4.35
C TRP A 95 1.60 16.73 4.12
N PRO A 96 0.28 16.93 3.98
CA PRO A 96 -0.28 18.27 4.09
C PRO A 96 -0.22 18.74 5.54
N ILE A 97 -0.52 20.01 5.77
CA ILE A 97 -0.77 20.52 7.12
C ILE A 97 -2.22 20.13 7.47
N PHE A 98 -2.41 19.46 8.61
CA PHE A 98 -3.71 19.02 9.11
C PHE A 98 -3.76 19.22 10.63
N PRO A 99 -4.95 19.40 11.22
CA PRO A 99 -5.08 19.52 12.68
C PRO A 99 -4.69 18.21 13.37
N GLU A 100 -4.22 18.29 14.62
CA GLU A 100 -3.97 17.09 15.40
C GLU A 100 -5.26 16.26 15.53
N PRO A 101 -5.18 14.92 15.39
CA PRO A 101 -6.36 14.08 15.51
C PRO A 101 -6.94 14.21 16.92
N GLU A 102 -8.25 14.46 16.98
CA GLU A 102 -8.97 14.63 18.25
C GLU A 102 -9.06 13.30 19.03
N TRP A 103 -9.04 12.16 18.32
CA TRP A 103 -9.09 10.85 18.94
C TRP A 103 -7.73 10.40 19.49
N LEU A 104 -7.75 9.77 20.67
CA LEU A 104 -6.53 9.18 21.26
C LEU A 104 -6.00 7.98 20.44
N GLU A 105 -6.86 7.34 19.65
CA GLU A 105 -6.59 6.14 18.85
C GLU A 105 -7.25 6.27 17.47
N ALA A 106 -6.52 5.98 16.39
CA ALA A 106 -7.06 6.05 15.03
C ALA A 106 -8.21 5.04 14.86
N PRO A 107 -9.39 5.46 14.36
CA PRO A 107 -10.45 4.51 14.09
C PRO A 107 -9.96 3.58 12.97
N GLU A 108 -9.72 2.31 13.30
CA GLU A 108 -9.59 1.27 12.28
C GLU A 108 -10.85 1.37 11.42
N ALA A 109 -10.68 1.42 10.09
CA ALA A 109 -11.80 1.37 9.17
C ALA A 109 -12.54 0.05 9.41
N ARG A 110 -13.51 0.06 10.33
CA ARG A 110 -14.39 -1.07 10.65
C ARG A 110 -15.29 -1.26 9.43
N GLY A 111 -14.74 -1.96 8.44
CA GLY A 111 -15.54 -2.75 7.51
C GLY A 111 -16.24 -3.83 8.31
N SER A 112 -17.35 -3.47 8.95
CA SER A 112 -18.36 -4.41 9.40
C SER A 112 -19.01 -5.04 8.17
N VAL A 113 -18.29 -5.91 7.47
CA VAL A 113 -18.92 -6.93 6.64
C VAL A 113 -19.28 -8.06 7.58
N GLY A 114 -20.53 -8.01 8.03
CA GLY A 114 -21.17 -9.08 8.77
C GLY A 114 -21.04 -10.39 8.00
N GLY A 115 -20.23 -11.28 8.56
CA GLY A 115 -20.15 -12.69 8.20
C GLY A 115 -20.25 -13.49 9.49
N SER A 116 -21.44 -13.47 10.11
CA SER A 116 -21.81 -14.45 11.12
C SER A 116 -21.83 -15.82 10.46
N CYS A 117 -20.77 -16.60 10.66
CA CYS A 117 -20.86 -18.06 10.63
C CYS A 117 -19.62 -18.69 11.30
N GLY A 118 -19.84 -19.38 12.42
CA GLY A 118 -19.02 -20.52 12.81
C GLY A 118 -18.21 -20.37 14.08
N SER A 119 -18.84 -20.61 15.23
CA SER A 119 -18.20 -21.14 16.42
C SER A 119 -17.25 -22.29 16.08
N ARG A 120 -16.03 -22.29 16.64
CA ARG A 120 -15.35 -23.48 17.21
C ARG A 120 -14.00 -23.11 17.82
N GLY A 121 -13.83 -23.46 19.10
CA GLY A 121 -12.52 -23.84 19.64
C GLY A 121 -11.96 -22.94 20.74
N SER A 122 -12.42 -23.16 21.97
CA SER A 122 -11.69 -22.84 23.20
C SER A 122 -10.30 -23.50 23.16
N CYS A 123 -9.24 -22.70 23.07
CA CYS A 123 -7.87 -23.15 23.31
C CYS A 123 -7.52 -22.95 24.79
N ASN A 124 -7.86 -23.95 25.59
CA ASN A 124 -7.27 -24.14 26.90
C ASN A 124 -5.92 -24.85 26.73
N SER A 125 -4.81 -24.16 26.94
CA SER A 125 -3.51 -24.81 27.12
C SER A 125 -2.78 -24.22 28.31
N GLY A 126 -3.25 -24.58 29.50
CA GLY A 126 -2.42 -24.57 30.69
C GLY A 126 -1.26 -25.55 30.52
N LYS A 127 -0.05 -25.00 30.32
CA LYS A 127 1.23 -25.63 30.68
C LYS A 127 2.20 -24.54 31.11
N CYS A 128 2.10 -24.17 32.39
CA CYS A 128 3.22 -23.64 33.15
C CYS A 128 3.83 -24.82 33.92
N LYS A 129 4.97 -25.33 33.45
CA LYS A 129 6.08 -25.92 34.22
C LYS A 129 7.18 -26.32 33.25
#